data_AF-A0A5K0YHG4-F1
#
_entry.id   AF-A0A5K0YHG4-F1
#
_cell.length_a   1.000
_cell.length_b   1.000
_cell.length_c   1.000
_cell.angle_alpha   90.00
_cell.angle_beta   90.00
_cell.angle_gamma   90.00
#
_symmetry.space_group_name_H-M   'P 1'
#
loop_
_entity.id
_entity.type
_entity.pdbx_description
1 polymer ?
#
loop_
_entity_poly.entity_id
_entity_poly.type
_entity_poly.pdbx_seq_one_letter_code
_entity_poly.pdbx_strand_id
1 'polypeptide(L)' 'VVEDGYEFFADRQLVTIFSAPNYCGEFDNAGAMMSVDDTLMCSFQILKPAEKKPKFAYGNSNTTTKPGTPSAGMK' A
#
# COMPACT_ATOMS: atom_id res chain seq x y z
N VAL A 1 6.66 -5.25 -1.39
CA VAL A 1 5.31 -4.96 -0.83
C VAL A 1 4.33 -5.90 -1.50
N VAL A 2 3.22 -6.23 -0.83
CA VAL A 2 2.17 -7.10 -1.39
C VAL A 2 1.10 -6.22 -2.05
N GLU A 3 0.63 -6.60 -3.24
CA GLU A 3 -0.31 -5.81 -4.06
C GLU A 3 -1.60 -5.44 -3.31
N ASP A 4 -2.31 -6.42 -2.73
CA ASP A 4 -3.57 -6.21 -2.01
C ASP A 4 -3.38 -5.83 -0.53
N GLY A 5 -2.14 -5.65 -0.09
CA GLY A 5 -1.83 -5.39 1.32
C GLY A 5 -1.91 -6.63 2.23
N TYR A 6 -2.25 -7.82 1.72
CA TYR A 6 -2.12 -9.09 2.45
C TYR A 6 -1.80 -10.26 1.51
N GLU A 7 -1.05 -11.26 2.00
CA GLU A 7 -0.70 -12.45 1.23
C GLU A 7 -0.72 -13.70 2.12
N PHE A 8 -1.31 -14.79 1.63
CA PHE A 8 -1.22 -16.10 2.26
C PHE A 8 -0.03 -16.90 1.73
N PHE A 9 0.66 -17.60 2.63
CA PHE A 9 1.76 -18.52 2.31
C PHE A 9 1.58 -19.85 3.06
N ALA A 10 2.31 -20.89 2.65
CA ALA A 10 2.33 -22.21 3.28
C ALA A 10 0.91 -22.76 3.53
N ASP A 11 0.12 -22.93 2.47
CA ASP A 11 -1.26 -23.42 2.53
C ASP A 11 -2.16 -22.61 3.47
N ARG A 12 -1.99 -21.27 3.44
CA ARG A 12 -2.73 -20.29 4.26
C ARG A 12 -2.45 -20.40 5.77
N GLN A 13 -1.37 -21.08 6.17
CA GLN A 13 -0.92 -21.16 7.56
C GLN A 13 -0.14 -19.91 8.00
N LEU A 14 0.35 -19.12 7.04
CA LEU A 14 1.00 -17.84 7.30
C LEU A 14 0.29 -16.76 6.50
N VAL A 15 0.01 -15.62 7.13
CA VAL A 15 -0.46 -14.41 6.45
C VAL A 15 0.49 -13.26 6.73
N THR A 16 0.91 -12.58 5.66
CA THR A 16 1.65 -11.30 5.75
C THR A 16 0.67 -10.17 5.54
N ILE A 17 0.76 -9.10 6.35
CA ILE A 17 -0.11 -7.91 6.25
C ILE A 17 0.76 -6.66 6.11
N PHE A 18 0.44 -5.84 5.11
CA PHE A 18 0.94 -4.49 4.90
C PHE A 18 -0.21 -3.50 5.08
N SER A 19 -0.12 -2.57 6.04
CA SER A 19 -1.20 -1.62 6.34
C SER A 19 -1.00 -0.24 5.70
N ALA A 20 0.13 0.01 5.05
CA ALA A 20 0.48 1.29 4.42
C ALA A 20 0.16 1.26 2.92
N PRO A 21 -0.99 1.81 2.47
CA PRO A 21 -1.26 1.94 1.04
C PRO A 21 -0.29 2.94 0.41
N ASN A 22 0.09 2.67 -0.84
CA ASN A 22 1.08 3.47 -1.56
C ASN A 22 2.36 3.70 -0.74
N TYR A 23 2.95 2.59 -0.28
CA TYR A 23 4.10 2.63 0.62
C TYR A 23 5.23 3.51 0.05
N CYS A 24 5.74 4.43 0.86
CA CYS A 24 6.74 5.45 0.47
C CYS A 24 6.38 6.37 -0.72
N GLY A 25 5.16 6.29 -1.28
CA GLY A 25 4.80 6.99 -2.50
C GLY A 25 5.38 6.36 -3.77
N GLU A 26 5.96 5.16 -3.68
CA GLU A 26 6.69 4.48 -4.76
C GLU A 26 5.96 3.25 -5.31
N PHE A 27 5.01 2.71 -4.55
CA PHE A 27 4.26 1.52 -4.89
C PHE A 27 2.77 1.86 -5.06
N ASP A 28 2.04 1.10 -5.86
CA ASP A 28 0.58 1.23 -6.02
C ASP A 28 -0.19 0.25 -5.12
N ASN A 29 0.50 -0.37 -4.15
CA ASN A 29 -0.09 -1.35 -3.25
C ASN A 29 -1.25 -0.77 -2.42
N ALA A 30 -2.24 -1.61 -2.15
CA ALA A 30 -3.22 -1.38 -1.10
C ALA A 30 -2.60 -1.65 0.28
N GLY A 31 -3.24 -1.10 1.32
CA GLY A 31 -3.07 -1.56 2.69
C GLY A 31 -4.15 -2.59 3.03
N ALA A 32 -3.92 -3.42 4.03
CA ALA A 32 -4.94 -4.29 4.60
C ALA A 32 -4.96 -4.22 6.13
N MET A 33 -6.15 -4.47 6.70
CA MET A 33 -6.35 -4.74 8.12
C MET A 33 -7.06 -6.08 8.28
N MET A 34 -6.54 -6.95 9.15
CA MET A 34 -7.18 -8.23 9.48
C MET A 34 -8.02 -8.07 10.76
N SER A 35 -9.27 -8.48 10.69
CA SER A 35 -10.16 -8.63 11.85
C SER A 35 -10.32 -10.12 12.16
N VAL A 36 -10.27 -10.46 13.44
CA VAL A 36 -10.48 -11.83 13.95
C VAL A 36 -11.65 -11.78 14.92
N ASP A 37 -12.68 -12.58 14.67
CA ASP A 37 -13.86 -12.65 15.55
C ASP A 37 -13.74 -13.75 16.62
N ASP A 38 -14.79 -13.92 17.42
CA ASP A 38 -14.87 -14.91 18.50
C ASP A 38 -14.89 -16.37 18.01
N THR A 39 -15.24 -16.59 16.74
CA THR A 39 -15.13 -17.90 16.07
C THR A 39 -13.76 -18.15 15.44
N LEU A 40 -12.80 -17.22 15.64
CA LEU A 40 -11.48 -17.20 15.00
C LEU A 40 -11.54 -17.03 13.48
N MET A 41 -12.64 -16.51 12.95
CA MET A 41 -12.75 -16.22 11.53
C MET A 41 -11.94 -14.97 11.20
N CYS A 42 -10.93 -15.13 10.34
CA CYS A 42 -10.13 -14.03 9.82
C CYS A 42 -10.82 -13.38 8.61
N SER A 43 -11.03 -12.06 8.67
CA SER A 43 -11.54 -11.24 7.56
C SER A 43 -10.61 -10.07 7.28
N PHE A 44 -10.61 -9.55 6.04
CA PHE A 44 -9.68 -8.52 5.59
C PHE A 44 -10.43 -7.30 5.06
N GLN A 45 -10.00 -6.12 5.50
CA GLN A 45 -10.45 -4.84 4.99
C GLN A 45 -9.32 -4.23 4.15
N ILE A 46 -9.59 -3.95 2.88
CA ILE A 46 -8.59 -3.44 1.93
C ILE A 46 -8.71 -1.92 1.83
N LEU A 47 -7.59 -1.24 2.07
CA LEU A 47 -7.43 0.20 2.03
C LEU A 47 -6.72 0.56 0.72
N LYS A 48 -7.47 1.02 -0.28
CA LYS A 48 -6.87 1.52 -1.53
C LYS A 48 -6.14 2.85 -1.26
N PRO A 49 -5.05 3.16 -2.01
CA PRO A 49 -4.44 4.48 -1.97
C PRO A 49 -5.48 5.59 -2.16
N ALA A 50 -5.41 6.63 -1.33
CA ALA A 50 -6.29 7.77 -1.48
C ALA A 50 -6.02 8.48 -2.81
N GLU A 51 -7.09 8.88 -3.50
CA GLU A 51 -6.97 9.76 -4.66
C GLU A 51 -6.28 11.06 -4.24
N LYS A 52 -5.26 11.47 -4.99
CA LYS A 52 -4.63 12.78 -4.81
C LYS A 52 -5.66 13.83 -5.19
N LYS A 53 -6.43 14.34 -4.22
CA LYS A 53 -7.26 15.53 -4.45
C LYS A 53 -6.34 16.63 -4.98
N PRO A 54 -6.63 17.24 -6.14
CA PRO A 54 -5.85 18.37 -6.62
C PRO A 54 -5.92 19.42 -5.52
N LYS A 55 -4.76 19.75 -4.92
CA LYS A 55 -4.66 20.86 -3.99
C LYS A 55 -5.06 22.09 -4.80
N PHE A 56 -6.24 22.66 -4.52
CA PHE A 56 -6.62 23.95 -5.07
C PHE A 56 -5.45 24.91 -4.84
N ALA A 57 -4.90 25.43 -5.94
CA ALA A 57 -3.69 26.22 -5.95
C ALA A 57 -3.95 27.56 -5.24
N TYR A 58 -3.44 27.69 -4.02
CA TYR A 58 -3.24 28.97 -3.38
C TYR A 58 -1.73 29.21 -3.27
N GLY A 59 -1.20 30.01 -4.20
CA GLY A 59 0.05 30.77 -4.03
C GLY A 59 1.39 30.02 -4.16
N ASN A 60 2.01 30.19 -5.33
CA ASN A 60 3.45 30.38 -5.59
C ASN A 60 4.48 29.21 -5.48
N SER A 61 5.08 28.92 -6.65
CA SER A 61 6.49 28.59 -6.94
C SER A 61 7.16 27.37 -6.29
N ASN A 62 7.22 26.24 -6.99
CA ASN A 62 8.40 25.76 -7.75
C ASN A 62 8.20 24.29 -8.14
N THR A 63 8.28 24.02 -9.44
CA THR A 63 8.38 22.67 -10.00
C THR A 63 9.74 22.08 -9.65
N THR A 64 9.77 21.06 -8.80
CA THR A 64 10.92 20.15 -8.71
C THR A 64 10.39 18.74 -8.86
N THR A 65 10.50 18.23 -10.08
CA THR A 65 10.37 16.81 -10.42
C THR A 65 11.24 16.01 -9.46
N LYS A 66 10.62 15.21 -8.59
CA LYS A 66 11.32 14.30 -7.67
C LYS A 66 12.13 13.31 -8.54
N PRO A 67 13.45 13.16 -8.34
CA PRO A 67 14.24 12.20 -9.11
C PRO A 67 13.73 10.80 -8.86
N GLY A 68 13.41 10.07 -9.93
CA GLY A 68 13.06 8.65 -9.84
C GLY A 68 14.23 7.86 -9.24
N THR A 69 13.92 6.98 -8.29
CA THR A 69 14.87 6.00 -7.76
C THR A 69 15.30 5.03 -8.87
N PRO A 70 16.58 4.65 -8.94
CA PRO A 70 17.06 3.73 -9.97
C PRO A 70 16.49 2.32 -9.74
N SER A 71 15.98 1.74 -10.81
CA SER A 71 15.48 0.35 -10.88
C SER A 71 16.52 -0.63 -10.33
N ALA A 72 16.18 -1.32 -9.24
CA ALA A 72 17.00 -2.37 -8.69
C ALA A 72 16.74 -3.69 -9.45
N GLY A 73 17.60 -3.94 -10.44
CA GLY A 73 18.19 -5.26 -10.67
C GLY A 73 17.36 -6.30 -11.42
N MET A 74 17.64 -6.43 -12.72
CA MET A 74 17.69 -7.74 -13.37
C MET A 74 18.63 -8.67 -12.59
N LYS A 75 18.12 -9.83 -12.19
CA LYS A 75 18.73 -11.17 -12.34
C LYS A 75 17.74 -12.24 -11.88
#